data_AF-A0AAX3MH09-F1
#
_entry.id   AF-A0AAX3MH09-F1
#
_cell.length_a   1.000
_cell.length_b   1.000
_cell.length_c   1.000
_cell.angle_alpha   90.00
_cell.angle_beta   90.00
_cell.angle_gamma   90.00
#
_symmetry.space_group_name_H-M   'P 1'
#
loop_
_entity.id
_entity.type
_entity.pdbx_description
1 polymer ?
#
loop_
_entity_poly.entity_id
_entity_poly.type
_entity_poly.pdbx_seq_one_letter_code
_entity_poly.pdbx_strand_id
1 'polypeptide(L)'
;MSNQNKINVFQVESKHKTPVIKHVRRHTRIYTPEEFMAMPMIKKLIRDNPSLVAIDKNSGEIMLSREIAEIYCSVNNSKKLKKAIRKISGGA
;
A
#
# COMPACT_ATOMS: atom_id res chain seq x y z
N MET A 1 18.78 -58.74 19.96
CA MET A 1 19.81 -58.67 18.91
C MET A 1 19.81 -57.27 18.33
N SER A 2 20.96 -56.59 18.44
CA SER A 2 21.29 -55.23 18.01
C SER A 2 20.63 -54.76 16.71
N ASN A 3 20.15 -53.51 16.69
CA ASN A 3 20.50 -52.63 15.58
C ASN A 3 20.72 -51.19 16.08
N GLN A 4 22.00 -50.86 16.28
CA GLN A 4 22.47 -49.51 16.51
C GLN A 4 22.26 -48.69 15.24
N ASN A 5 21.41 -47.67 15.28
CA ASN A 5 21.59 -46.53 14.38
C ASN A 5 21.81 -45.28 15.22
N LYS A 6 23.10 -45.01 15.42
CA LYS A 6 23.66 -43.75 15.90
C LYS A 6 22.97 -42.59 15.18
N ILE A 7 22.05 -41.91 15.85
CA ILE A 7 21.64 -40.58 15.39
C ILE A 7 22.78 -39.66 15.78
N ASN A 8 23.54 -39.25 14.76
CA ASN A 8 24.71 -38.42 14.86
C ASN A 8 24.48 -37.22 15.80
N VAL A 9 25.27 -37.21 16.86
CA VAL A 9 25.53 -36.05 17.71
C VAL A 9 26.32 -35.04 16.87
N PHE A 10 25.61 -34.27 16.07
CA PHE A 10 26.06 -32.97 15.58
C PHE A 10 24.84 -32.05 15.64
N GLN A 11 24.62 -31.45 16.80
CA GLN A 11 23.85 -30.21 16.88
C GLN A 11 24.65 -29.12 16.17
N VAL A 12 24.59 -29.13 14.84
CA VAL A 12 24.91 -27.94 14.05
C VAL A 12 23.75 -27.00 14.33
N GLU A 13 23.95 -26.08 15.27
CA GLU A 13 23.15 -24.88 15.33
C GLU A 13 23.32 -24.20 13.97
N SER A 14 22.35 -24.39 13.08
CA SER A 14 22.15 -23.48 11.97
C SER A 14 22.16 -22.09 12.59
N LYS A 15 23.12 -21.25 12.20
CA LYS A 15 23.10 -19.81 12.43
C LYS A 15 21.90 -19.29 11.65
N HIS A 16 20.70 -19.61 12.12
CA HIS A 16 19.45 -19.13 11.59
C HIS A 16 19.60 -17.63 11.60
N LYS A 17 19.82 -17.10 10.40
CA LYS A 17 19.82 -15.69 10.09
C LYS A 17 18.55 -15.18 10.73
N THR A 18 18.68 -14.56 11.90
CA THR A 18 17.54 -13.93 12.58
C THR A 18 16.89 -13.09 11.49
N PRO A 19 15.59 -13.28 11.19
CA PRO A 19 14.96 -12.50 10.14
C PRO A 19 15.04 -11.05 10.60
N VAL A 20 16.07 -10.33 10.13
CA VAL A 20 16.33 -8.93 10.46
C VAL A 20 15.11 -8.20 10.01
N ILE A 21 14.25 -7.91 10.98
CA ILE A 21 12.96 -7.25 10.96
C ILE A 21 12.73 -6.50 9.64
N LYS A 22 12.37 -7.24 8.57
CA LYS A 22 12.12 -6.64 7.25
C LYS A 22 10.77 -5.91 7.23
N HIS A 23 9.92 -6.20 8.21
CA HIS A 23 8.57 -5.66 8.31
C HIS A 23 8.55 -4.20 8.75
N VAL A 24 9.48 -3.76 9.61
CA VAL A 24 9.53 -2.37 10.07
C VAL A 24 9.94 -1.40 8.95
N ARG A 25 10.76 -1.85 7.98
CA ARG A 25 11.14 -1.04 6.80
C ARG A 25 9.99 -0.76 5.82
N ARG A 26 8.80 -1.33 6.03
CA ARG A 26 7.63 -1.15 5.15
C ARG A 26 6.54 -0.27 5.75
N HIS A 27 6.79 0.40 6.87
CA HIS A 27 5.90 1.48 7.33
C HIS A 27 6.15 2.73 6.48
N THR A 28 5.70 2.68 5.22
CA THR A 28 5.53 3.89 4.42
C THR A 28 4.49 4.75 5.12
N ARG A 29 4.80 6.05 5.31
CA ARG A 29 3.85 7.01 5.89
C ARG A 29 2.53 6.89 5.13
N ILE A 30 1.44 6.65 5.86
CA ILE A 30 0.09 6.64 5.30
C ILE A 30 -0.37 8.08 5.36
N TYR A 31 -0.58 8.69 4.19
CA TYR A 31 -1.10 10.04 4.09
C TYR A 31 -2.60 10.03 4.32
N THR A 32 -3.07 10.98 5.14
CA THR A 32 -4.52 11.25 5.19
C THR A 32 -4.96 11.90 3.87
N PRO A 33 -6.26 11.89 3.55
CA PRO A 33 -6.77 12.57 2.35
C PRO A 33 -6.41 14.06 2.33
N GLU A 34 -6.43 14.73 3.48
CA GLU A 34 -6.04 16.13 3.61
C GLU A 34 -4.55 16.35 3.33
N GLU A 35 -3.67 15.50 3.91
CA GLU A 35 -2.23 15.56 3.64
C GLU A 35 -1.92 15.32 2.16
N PHE A 36 -2.66 14.40 1.53
CA PHE A 36 -2.53 14.11 0.11
C PHE A 36 -2.94 15.30 -0.75
N MET A 37 -4.07 15.94 -0.44
CA MET A 37 -4.52 17.15 -1.14
C MET A 37 -3.62 18.36 -0.91
N ALA A 38 -2.94 18.40 0.24
CA ALA A 38 -1.98 19.44 0.54
C ALA A 38 -0.71 19.37 -0.34
N MET A 39 -0.43 18.20 -0.96
CA MET A 39 0.79 17.98 -1.74
C MET A 39 0.89 18.92 -2.96
N PRO A 40 2.05 19.58 -3.18
CA PRO A 40 2.22 20.51 -4.30
C PRO A 40 1.91 19.90 -5.68
N MET A 41 2.28 18.63 -5.90
CA MET A 41 1.99 17.93 -7.15
C MET A 41 0.49 17.74 -7.38
N ILE A 42 -0.26 17.40 -6.33
CA ILE A 42 -1.72 17.19 -6.42
C ILE A 42 -2.43 18.54 -6.63
N LYS A 43 -2.02 19.58 -5.91
CA LYS A 43 -2.53 20.95 -6.13
C LYS A 43 -2.33 21.43 -7.55
N LYS A 44 -1.16 21.15 -8.14
CA LYS A 44 -0.87 21.49 -9.54
C LYS A 44 -1.76 20.68 -10.49
N LEU A 45 -1.86 19.37 -10.28
CA LEU A 45 -2.70 18.47 -11.09
C LEU A 45 -4.18 18.92 -11.11
N ILE A 46 -4.73 19.28 -9.95
CA ILE A 46 -6.12 19.76 -9.82
C ILE A 46 -6.30 21.12 -10.51
N ARG A 47 -5.29 22.00 -10.41
CA ARG A 47 -5.33 23.28 -11.10
C ARG A 47 -5.33 23.11 -12.62
N ASP A 48 -4.51 22.20 -13.12
CA ASP A 48 -4.38 21.93 -14.55
C ASP A 48 -5.63 21.19 -15.08
N ASN A 49 -6.28 20.35 -14.25
CA ASN A 49 -7.48 19.61 -14.58
C ASN A 49 -8.52 19.65 -13.44
N PRO A 50 -9.40 20.67 -13.40
CA PRO A 50 -10.37 20.83 -12.31
C PRO A 50 -11.46 19.75 -12.31
N SER A 51 -11.66 19.01 -13.41
CA SER A 51 -12.60 17.90 -13.51
C SER A 51 -12.23 16.70 -12.64
N LEU A 52 -10.98 16.64 -12.14
CA LEU A 52 -10.49 15.52 -11.36
C LEU A 52 -11.00 15.50 -9.91
N VAL A 53 -11.57 16.61 -9.43
CA VAL A 53 -12.14 16.73 -8.09
C VAL A 53 -13.49 17.43 -8.20
N ALA A 54 -14.52 16.83 -7.61
CA ALA A 54 -15.82 17.45 -7.44
C ALA A 54 -16.14 17.56 -5.95
N ILE A 55 -16.84 18.61 -5.56
CA ILE A 55 -17.37 18.76 -4.21
C ILE A 55 -18.87 18.54 -4.32
N ASP A 56 -19.38 17.52 -3.64
CA ASP A 56 -20.82 17.29 -3.61
C ASP A 56 -21.49 18.39 -2.80
N LYS A 57 -22.54 19.00 -3.39
CA LYS A 57 -23.21 20.17 -2.80
C LYS A 57 -24.08 19.81 -1.60
N ASN A 58 -24.46 18.55 -1.49
CA ASN A 58 -25.40 18.08 -0.46
C ASN A 58 -24.66 17.59 0.79
N SER A 59 -23.58 16.83 0.60
CA SER A 59 -22.78 16.27 1.69
C SER A 59 -21.56 17.12 2.06
N GLY A 60 -21.11 17.99 1.15
CA GLY A 60 -19.82 18.67 1.27
C GLY A 60 -18.62 17.74 1.07
N GLU A 61 -18.86 16.48 0.68
CA GLU A 61 -17.80 15.50 0.48
C GLU A 61 -17.01 15.77 -0.80
N ILE A 62 -15.70 15.55 -0.71
CA ILE A 62 -14.79 15.68 -1.84
C ILE A 62 -14.81 14.36 -2.61
N MET A 63 -15.43 14.38 -3.78
CA MET A 63 -15.45 13.27 -4.73
C MET A 63 -14.22 13.32 -5.63
N LEU A 64 -13.42 12.26 -5.58
CA LEU A 64 -12.22 12.13 -6.40
C LEU A 64 -12.51 11.37 -7.68
N SER A 65 -12.01 11.88 -8.79
CA SER A 65 -11.92 11.10 -10.02
C SER A 65 -11.07 9.85 -9.82
N ARG A 66 -11.28 8.87 -10.70
CA ARG A 66 -10.56 7.59 -10.70
C ARG A 66 -9.05 7.79 -10.66
N GLU A 67 -8.53 8.69 -11.48
CA GLU A 67 -7.08 8.91 -11.62
C GLU A 67 -6.45 9.37 -10.31
N ILE A 68 -7.04 10.38 -9.67
CA ILE A 68 -6.57 10.88 -8.37
C ILE A 68 -6.71 9.81 -7.29
N ALA A 69 -7.80 9.06 -7.28
CA ALA A 69 -8.01 7.97 -6.32
C ALA A 69 -6.95 6.85 -6.49
N GLU A 70 -6.56 6.53 -7.72
CA GLU A 70 -5.49 5.57 -7.99
C GLU A 70 -4.11 6.09 -7.56
N ILE A 71 -3.83 7.39 -7.72
CA ILE A 71 -2.60 8.03 -7.24
C ILE A 71 -2.56 7.96 -5.71
N TYR A 72 -3.62 8.36 -5.02
CA TYR A 72 -3.74 8.27 -3.56
C TYR A 72 -3.45 6.85 -3.06
N CYS A 73 -4.10 5.85 -3.67
CA CYS A 73 -3.87 4.45 -3.30
C CYS A 73 -2.44 3.98 -3.58
N SER A 74 -1.78 4.52 -4.61
CA SER A 74 -0.40 4.16 -4.97
C SER A 74 0.58 4.71 -3.95
N VAL A 75 0.43 5.97 -3.56
CA VAL A 75 1.27 6.63 -2.54
C VAL A 75 1.11 5.95 -1.18
N ASN A 76 -0.12 5.59 -0.80
CA ASN A 76 -0.42 4.90 0.46
C ASN A 76 -0.22 3.37 0.42
N ASN A 77 0.43 2.84 -0.62
CA ASN A 77 0.68 1.40 -0.80
C ASN A 77 -0.60 0.52 -0.69
N SER A 78 -1.77 1.11 -0.93
CA SER A 78 -3.10 0.53 -0.76
C SER A 78 -3.52 -0.28 -1.99
N LYS A 79 -2.74 -1.33 -2.29
CA LYS A 79 -2.89 -2.15 -3.51
C LYS A 79 -4.27 -2.81 -3.64
N LYS A 80 -4.89 -3.22 -2.52
CA LYS A 80 -6.24 -3.82 -2.53
C LYS A 80 -7.29 -2.80 -2.97
N LEU A 81 -7.24 -1.60 -2.41
CA LEU A 81 -8.17 -0.52 -2.75
C LEU A 81 -7.99 -0.08 -4.20
N LYS A 82 -6.74 0.09 -4.66
CA LYS A 82 -6.44 0.37 -6.08
C LYS A 82 -7.04 -0.67 -7.03
N LYS A 83 -6.93 -1.96 -6.69
CA LYS A 83 -7.54 -3.05 -7.48
C LYS A 83 -9.06 -2.99 -7.48
N ALA A 84 -9.68 -2.67 -6.34
CA ALA A 84 -11.12 -2.54 -6.24
C ALA A 84 -11.65 -1.40 -7.13
N ILE A 85 -11.00 -0.24 -7.09
CA ILE A 85 -11.33 0.93 -7.94
C ILE A 85 -11.28 0.55 -9.43
N ARG A 86 -10.22 -0.15 -9.86
CA ARG A 86 -10.08 -0.62 -11.25
C ARG A 86 -11.18 -1.58 -11.67
N LYS A 87 -11.53 -2.56 -10.81
CA LYS A 87 -12.60 -3.52 -11.05
C LYS A 87 -13.96 -2.84 -11.21
N ILE A 88 -14.32 -1.94 -10.29
CA ILE A 88 -15.60 -1.22 -10.33
C ILE A 88 -15.67 -0.35 -11.60
N SER A 89 -14.55 0.24 -12.00
CA SER A 89 -14.46 1.08 -13.18
C SER A 89 -14.40 0.31 -14.51
N GLY A 90 -14.54 -1.02 -14.52
CA GLY A 90 -14.48 -1.82 -15.76
C GLY A 90 -13.09 -1.95 -16.38
N GLY A 91 -12.02 -1.57 -15.67
CA GLY A 91 -10.64 -1.77 -16.11
C GLY A 91 -10.15 -3.16 -15.73
N ALA A 92 -10.19 -4.09 -16.69
CA ALA A 92 -9.58 -5.43 -16.58
C ALA A 92 -8.04 -5.35 -16.52
#